data_AF-A0A4Y2FTI8-F1
#
_entry.id   AF-A0A4Y2FTI8-F1
#
_cell.length_a   1.000
_cell.length_b   1.000
_cell.length_c   1.000
_cell.angle_alpha   90.00
_cell.angle_beta   90.00
_cell.angle_gamma   90.00
#
_symmetry.space_group_name_H-M   'P 1'
#
loop_
_entity.id
_entity.type
_entity.pdbx_description
1 polymer ?
#
loop_
_entity_poly.entity_id
_entity_poly.type
_entity_poly.pdbx_seq_one_letter_code
_entity_poly.pdbx_strand_id
1 'polypeptide(L)'
;MPHLNLLQPKICNIIEKVRRIVRATWGLKPSAVKEIYLVVLEKILMYGSEIWYSGKVKLNNILLQMQRSPLLSITKAYSTTSTDALHVLSDCPPLDLKVRTDVVTSQHIQRIKNSREIGGLQSFDFETAREPWEVVKISW
;
A
#
# COMPACT_ATOMS: atom_id res chain seq x y z
N MET A 1 -15.39 9.89 4.11
CA MET A 1 -14.10 10.15 3.45
C MET A 1 -14.29 9.88 1.97
N PRO A 2 -14.09 10.86 1.09
CA PRO A 2 -14.54 10.78 -0.31
C PRO A 2 -13.83 9.69 -1.11
N HIS A 3 -12.54 9.40 -0.86
CA HIS A 3 -11.77 8.44 -1.67
C HIS A 3 -12.21 6.97 -1.49
N LEU A 4 -12.23 6.45 -0.25
CA LEU A 4 -12.61 5.05 -0.01
C LEU A 4 -14.07 4.76 -0.38
N ASN A 5 -14.98 5.71 -0.14
CA ASN A 5 -16.38 5.56 -0.52
C ASN A 5 -16.56 5.47 -2.05
N LEU A 6 -15.68 6.13 -2.81
CA LEU A 6 -15.69 6.07 -4.28
C LEU A 6 -15.10 4.77 -4.83
N LEU A 7 -14.10 4.20 -4.13
CA LEU A 7 -13.48 2.92 -4.53
C LEU A 7 -14.32 1.71 -4.11
N GLN A 8 -15.06 1.81 -3.01
CA GLN A 8 -15.90 0.74 -2.49
C GLN A 8 -16.78 0.05 -3.54
N PRO A 9 -17.61 0.76 -4.34
CA PRO A 9 -18.47 0.10 -5.34
C PRO A 9 -17.66 -0.60 -6.44
N LYS A 10 -16.52 -0.04 -6.85
CA LYS A 10 -15.63 -0.64 -7.85
C LYS A 10 -15.03 -1.95 -7.35
N ILE A 11 -14.54 -1.94 -6.11
CA ILE A 11 -13.98 -3.10 -5.43
C ILE A 11 -15.05 -4.19 -5.25
N CYS A 12 -16.23 -3.82 -4.76
CA CYS A 12 -17.34 -4.76 -4.60
C CYS A 12 -17.68 -5.46 -5.93
N ASN A 13 -17.79 -4.70 -7.03
CA ASN A 13 -18.07 -5.26 -8.36
C ASN A 13 -16.96 -6.23 -8.82
N ILE A 14 -15.69 -5.89 -8.62
CA ILE A 14 -14.57 -6.80 -8.94
C ILE A 14 -14.68 -8.09 -8.12
N ILE A 15 -14.92 -7.98 -6.81
CA ILE A 15 -15.01 -9.15 -5.95
C ILE A 15 -16.22 -10.02 -6.29
N GLU A 16 -17.36 -9.42 -6.64
CA GLU A 16 -18.54 -10.17 -7.11
C GLU A 16 -18.24 -10.96 -8.38
N LYS A 17 -17.52 -10.36 -9.34
CA LYS A 17 -17.06 -11.08 -10.54
C LYS A 17 -16.14 -12.24 -10.19
N VAL A 18 -15.17 -12.02 -9.29
CA VAL A 18 -14.27 -13.08 -8.81
C VAL A 18 -15.05 -14.20 -8.12
N ARG A 19 -15.96 -13.86 -7.20
CA ARG A 19 -16.80 -14.84 -6.49
C ARG A 19 -17.63 -15.73 -7.42
N ARG A 20 -18.12 -15.21 -8.55
CA ARG A 20 -18.86 -16.01 -9.54
C ARG A 20 -18.00 -17.12 -10.17
N ILE A 21 -16.70 -16.87 -10.33
CA ILE A 21 -15.73 -17.80 -10.94
C ILE A 21 -15.15 -18.75 -9.87
N VAL A 22 -15.03 -18.26 -8.64
CA VAL A 22 -14.53 -19.04 -7.49
C VAL A 22 -15.66 -19.86 -6.88
N ARG A 23 -15.91 -21.03 -7.46
CA ARG A 23 -16.77 -22.07 -6.87
C ARG A 23 -15.96 -23.02 -5.98
N ALA A 24 -16.61 -23.56 -4.95
CA ALA A 24 -15.97 -24.49 -4.01
C ALA A 24 -15.40 -25.73 -4.73
N THR A 25 -16.24 -26.40 -5.53
CA THR A 25 -15.95 -27.74 -6.09
C THR A 25 -15.22 -27.73 -7.43
N TRP A 26 -15.49 -26.77 -8.33
CA TRP A 26 -14.94 -26.75 -9.70
C TRP A 26 -14.50 -25.35 -10.18
N GLY A 27 -14.32 -24.43 -9.24
CA GLY A 27 -13.89 -23.06 -9.54
C GLY A 27 -12.38 -22.90 -9.68
N LEU A 28 -11.97 -21.63 -9.82
CA LEU A 28 -10.56 -21.25 -9.91
C LEU A 28 -9.73 -21.75 -8.71
N LYS A 29 -8.46 -22.10 -8.97
CA LYS A 29 -7.51 -22.49 -7.91
C LYS A 29 -7.29 -21.31 -6.94
N PRO A 30 -7.25 -21.56 -5.61
CA PRO A 30 -6.99 -20.53 -4.60
C PRO A 30 -5.75 -19.66 -4.87
N SER A 31 -4.69 -20.25 -5.43
CA SER A 31 -3.46 -19.54 -5.80
C SER A 31 -3.69 -18.42 -6.81
N ALA A 32 -4.44 -18.70 -7.89
CA ALA A 32 -4.76 -17.69 -8.90
C ALA A 32 -5.70 -16.61 -8.34
N VAL A 33 -6.61 -16.95 -7.43
CA VAL A 33 -7.45 -15.95 -6.74
C VAL A 33 -6.60 -15.05 -5.84
N LYS A 34 -5.63 -15.62 -5.12
CA LYS A 34 -4.66 -14.87 -4.31
C LYS A 34 -3.85 -13.90 -5.17
N GLU A 35 -3.41 -14.34 -6.35
CA GLU A 35 -2.70 -13.48 -7.29
C GLU A 35 -3.56 -12.31 -7.78
N ILE A 36 -4.82 -12.56 -8.16
CA ILE A 36 -5.77 -11.50 -8.54
C ILE A 36 -5.95 -10.50 -7.39
N TYR A 37 -6.06 -10.98 -6.15
CA TYR A 37 -6.18 -10.11 -4.98
C TYR A 37 -4.94 -9.23 -4.80
N LEU A 38 -3.73 -9.81 -4.83
CA LEU A 38 -2.47 -9.09 -4.62
C LEU A 38 -2.17 -8.09 -5.75
N VAL A 39 -2.47 -8.44 -7.00
CA VAL A 39 -2.14 -7.60 -8.17
C VAL A 39 -3.19 -6.52 -8.41
N VAL A 40 -4.48 -6.83 -8.22
CA VAL A 40 -5.58 -5.91 -8.58
C VAL A 40 -6.12 -5.19 -7.35
N LEU A 41 -6.67 -5.93 -6.40
CA LEU A 41 -7.41 -5.33 -5.28
C LEU A 41 -6.49 -4.57 -4.34
N GLU A 42 -5.36 -5.17 -4.00
CA GLU A 42 -4.38 -4.53 -3.12
C GLU A 42 -3.81 -3.25 -3.74
N LYS A 43 -3.49 -3.27 -5.04
CA LYS A 43 -2.98 -2.08 -5.75
C LYS A 43 -4.01 -0.96 -5.84
N ILE A 44 -5.28 -1.28 -6.12
CA ILE A 44 -6.35 -0.28 -6.13
C ILE A 44 -6.53 0.35 -4.75
N LEU A 45 -6.46 -0.46 -3.69
CA LEU A 45 -6.63 0.02 -2.32
C LEU A 45 -5.43 0.82 -1.83
N MET A 46 -4.20 0.40 -2.13
CA MET A 46 -2.98 1.10 -1.73
C MET A 46 -2.71 2.35 -2.55
N TYR A 47 -3.38 2.53 -3.69
CA TYR A 47 -3.16 3.69 -4.54
C TYR A 47 -3.39 5.00 -3.77
N GLY A 48 -2.37 5.88 -3.79
CA GLY A 48 -2.40 7.17 -3.11
C GLY A 48 -2.54 7.08 -1.59
N SER A 49 -2.15 5.95 -0.98
CA SER A 49 -2.17 5.70 0.47
C SER A 49 -1.63 6.89 1.28
N GLU A 50 -0.53 7.48 0.82
CA GLU A 50 0.14 8.65 1.40
C GLU A 50 -0.78 9.87 1.59
N ILE A 51 -1.77 10.04 0.72
CA ILE A 51 -2.61 11.25 0.67
C ILE A 51 -3.87 11.06 1.52
N TRP A 52 -4.54 9.90 1.41
CA TRP A 52 -5.85 9.69 2.04
C TRP A 52 -5.78 8.96 3.38
N TYR A 53 -4.67 8.27 3.70
CA TYR A 53 -4.55 7.52 4.95
C TYR A 53 -4.31 8.46 6.13
N SER A 54 -5.15 8.35 7.16
CA SER A 54 -5.13 9.23 8.34
C SER A 54 -4.94 8.46 9.66
N GLY A 55 -4.66 7.15 9.62
CA GLY A 55 -4.43 6.33 10.82
C GLY A 55 -5.65 6.14 11.74
N LYS A 56 -6.84 6.64 11.36
CA LYS A 56 -8.06 6.56 12.17
C LYS A 56 -8.59 5.14 12.24
N VAL A 57 -9.01 4.69 13.43
CA VAL A 57 -9.59 3.35 13.68
C VAL A 57 -10.74 3.04 12.72
N LYS A 58 -11.62 4.02 12.46
CA LYS A 58 -12.74 3.86 11.52
C LYS A 58 -12.28 3.52 10.10
N LEU A 59 -11.16 4.08 9.64
CA LEU A 59 -10.61 3.77 8.31
C LEU A 59 -10.02 2.36 8.27
N ASN A 60 -9.28 1.98 9.31
CA ASN A 60 -8.72 0.63 9.41
C ASN A 60 -9.83 -0.43 9.37
N ASN A 61 -10.93 -0.19 10.10
CA ASN A 61 -12.08 -1.10 10.08
C ASN A 61 -12.73 -1.21 8.69
N ILE A 62 -12.84 -0.12 7.94
CA ILE A 62 -13.37 -0.15 6.56
C ILE A 62 -12.43 -0.94 5.64
N LEU A 63 -11.11 -0.76 5.76
CA LEU A 63 -10.12 -1.50 4.98
C LEU A 63 -10.20 -3.01 5.25
N LEU A 64 -10.28 -3.40 6.53
CA LEU A 64 -10.43 -4.80 6.93
C LEU A 64 -11.76 -5.40 6.44
N GLN A 65 -12.86 -4.64 6.48
CA GLN A 65 -14.14 -5.07 5.92
C GLN A 65 -14.07 -5.30 4.41
N MET A 66 -13.42 -4.40 3.66
CA MET A 66 -13.21 -4.54 2.21
C MET A 66 -12.34 -5.76 1.88
N GLN A 67 -11.30 -6.02 2.69
CA GLN A 67 -10.37 -7.13 2.51
C GLN A 67 -10.98 -8.49 2.88
N ARG A 68 -11.91 -8.55 3.84
CA ARG A 68 -12.53 -9.81 4.29
C ARG A 68 -13.17 -10.59 3.14
N SER A 69 -13.84 -9.88 2.25
CA SER A 69 -14.58 -10.43 1.13
C SER A 69 -13.72 -11.25 0.14
N PRO A 70 -12.60 -10.73 -0.41
CA PRO A 70 -11.70 -11.52 -1.24
C PRO A 70 -10.95 -12.60 -0.47
N LEU A 71 -10.63 -12.40 0.83
CA LEU A 71 -9.98 -13.43 1.64
C LEU A 71 -10.84 -14.69 1.79
N LEU A 72 -12.15 -14.54 1.96
CA LEU A 72 -13.10 -15.66 1.94
C LEU A 72 -13.07 -16.42 0.61
N SER A 73 -12.95 -15.70 -0.51
CA SER A 73 -12.83 -16.34 -1.84
C SER A 73 -11.51 -17.10 -1.99
N ILE A 74 -10.41 -16.59 -1.43
CA ILE A 74 -9.10 -17.25 -1.49
C ILE A 74 -9.12 -18.54 -0.66
N THR A 75 -9.53 -18.46 0.60
CA THR A 75 -9.49 -19.61 1.53
C THR A 75 -10.62 -20.60 1.28
N LYS A 76 -11.67 -20.21 0.56
CA LYS A 76 -12.93 -20.95 0.42
C LYS A 76 -13.55 -21.31 1.78
N ALA A 77 -13.27 -20.51 2.81
CA ALA A 77 -13.77 -20.73 4.16
C ALA A 77 -15.23 -20.25 4.32
N TYR A 78 -15.88 -20.69 5.39
CA TYR A 78 -17.24 -20.25 5.72
C TYR A 78 -17.27 -18.76 6.09
N SER A 79 -18.42 -18.11 5.84
CA SER A 79 -18.63 -16.69 6.15
C SER A 79 -18.54 -16.36 7.65
N THR A 80 -18.65 -17.35 8.54
CA THR A 80 -18.51 -17.26 10.00
C THR A 80 -17.06 -17.29 10.48
N THR A 81 -16.09 -17.59 9.61
CA THR A 81 -14.66 -17.65 9.98
C THR A 81 -14.17 -16.29 10.46
N SER A 82 -13.43 -16.24 11.56
CA SER A 82 -12.86 -14.98 12.08
C SER A 82 -11.94 -14.33 11.05
N THR A 83 -11.91 -12.99 10.99
CA THR A 83 -11.06 -12.26 10.03
C THR A 83 -9.58 -12.56 10.25
N ASP A 84 -9.16 -12.67 11.51
CA ASP A 84 -7.78 -12.98 11.88
C ASP A 84 -7.36 -14.37 11.38
N ALA A 85 -8.24 -15.38 11.50
CA ALA A 85 -7.96 -16.71 10.95
C ALA A 85 -7.86 -16.69 9.42
N LEU A 86 -8.65 -15.85 8.74
CA LEU A 86 -8.55 -15.70 7.28
C LEU A 86 -7.18 -15.16 6.85
N HIS A 87 -6.60 -14.21 7.60
CA HIS A 87 -5.26 -13.70 7.32
C HIS A 87 -4.19 -14.79 7.42
N VAL A 88 -4.26 -15.62 8.46
CA VAL A 88 -3.35 -16.75 8.66
C VAL A 88 -3.50 -17.80 7.57
N LEU A 89 -4.74 -18.20 7.25
CA LEU A 89 -5.02 -19.24 6.25
C LEU A 89 -4.69 -18.82 4.82
N SER A 90 -4.87 -17.54 4.49
CA SER A 90 -4.55 -17.00 3.17
C SER A 90 -3.08 -16.61 3.02
N ASP A 91 -2.34 -16.58 4.13
CA ASP A 91 -0.97 -16.05 4.17
C ASP A 91 -0.93 -14.63 3.57
N CYS A 92 -1.86 -13.78 4.03
CA CYS A 92 -2.00 -12.39 3.61
C CYS A 92 -2.09 -11.49 4.85
N PRO A 93 -1.19 -10.48 4.99
CA PRO A 93 -1.23 -9.59 6.13
C PRO A 93 -2.49 -8.68 6.12
N PRO A 94 -2.88 -8.16 7.29
CA PRO A 94 -3.91 -7.13 7.39
C PRO A 94 -3.57 -5.89 6.55
N LEU A 95 -4.54 -5.42 5.76
CA LEU A 95 -4.33 -4.31 4.81
C LEU A 95 -4.07 -2.98 5.53
N ASP A 96 -4.64 -2.79 6.72
CA ASP A 96 -4.39 -1.61 7.53
C ASP A 96 -2.93 -1.49 7.97
N LEU A 97 -2.30 -2.61 8.36
CA LEU A 97 -0.89 -2.67 8.68
C LEU A 97 -0.04 -2.40 7.44
N LYS A 98 -0.40 -2.99 6.30
CA LYS A 98 0.33 -2.82 5.03
C LYS A 98 0.30 -1.37 4.53
N VAL A 99 -0.86 -0.72 4.58
CA VAL A 99 -1.01 0.70 4.24
C VAL A 99 -0.21 1.57 5.20
N ARG A 100 -0.24 1.28 6.50
CA ARG A 100 0.57 2.00 7.48
C ARG A 100 2.06 1.90 7.18
N THR A 101 2.57 0.69 6.91
CA THR A 101 3.99 0.49 6.58
C THR A 101 4.37 1.23 5.32
N ASP A 102 3.52 1.18 4.29
CA ASP A 102 3.74 1.87 3.01
C ASP A 102 3.85 3.39 3.21
N VAL A 103 2.89 4.00 3.90
CA VAL A 103 2.88 5.44 4.22
C VAL A 103 4.13 5.86 5.00
N VAL A 104 4.54 5.08 6.02
CA VAL A 104 5.74 5.38 6.81
C VAL A 104 7.00 5.29 5.94
N THR A 105 7.07 4.29 5.07
CA THR A 105 8.22 4.09 4.18
C THR A 105 8.34 5.24 3.18
N SER A 106 7.22 5.64 2.57
CA SER A 106 7.17 6.80 1.66
C SER A 106 7.56 8.10 2.32
N GLN A 107 7.06 8.37 3.53
CA GLN A 107 7.47 9.55 4.31
C GLN A 107 8.96 9.56 4.61
N HIS A 108 9.54 8.40 4.95
CA HIS A 108 10.97 8.26 5.17
C HIS A 108 11.77 8.56 3.88
N ILE A 109 11.35 8.02 2.74
CA ILE A 109 11.96 8.28 1.44
C ILE A 109 11.91 9.78 1.09
N GLN A 110 10.76 10.43 1.31
CA GLN A 110 10.61 11.87 1.06
C GLN A 110 11.55 12.70 1.94
N ARG A 111 11.70 12.34 3.22
CA ARG A 111 12.65 13.01 4.14
C ARG A 111 14.10 12.87 3.66
N ILE A 112 14.50 11.68 3.23
CA ILE A 112 15.86 11.46 2.69
C ILE A 112 16.08 12.31 1.45
N LYS A 113 15.13 12.35 0.51
CA LYS A 113 15.23 13.18 -0.70
C LYS A 113 15.39 14.66 -0.36
N ASN A 114 14.52 15.19 0.51
CA ASN A 114 14.60 16.58 0.95
C ASN A 114 15.95 16.88 1.62
N SER A 115 16.48 15.98 2.46
CA SER A 115 17.80 16.18 3.08
C SER A 115 18.95 16.22 2.07
N ARG A 116 18.88 15.42 1.00
CA ARG A 116 19.89 15.43 -0.08
C ARG A 116 19.80 16.70 -0.92
N GLU A 117 18.59 17.16 -1.21
CA GLU A 117 18.36 18.41 -1.94
C GLU A 117 18.88 19.61 -1.14
N ILE A 118 18.59 19.68 0.16
CA ILE A 118 19.11 20.72 1.06
C ILE A 118 20.64 20.68 1.14
N GLY A 119 21.24 19.49 1.27
CA GLY A 119 22.70 19.34 1.27
C GLY A 119 23.34 19.74 -0.06
N GLY A 120 22.71 19.41 -1.18
CA GLY A 120 23.14 19.81 -2.52
C GLY A 120 23.06 21.32 -2.75
N LEU A 121 21.97 21.95 -2.29
CA LEU A 121 21.83 23.42 -2.32
C LEU A 121 22.94 24.07 -1.50
N GLN A 122 23.16 23.61 -0.26
CA GLN A 122 24.23 24.12 0.59
C GLN A 122 25.60 24.01 -0.10
N SER A 123 25.97 22.86 -0.68
CA SER A 123 27.25 22.72 -1.37
C SER A 123 27.43 23.71 -2.52
N PHE A 124 26.36 23.96 -3.30
CA PHE A 124 26.40 24.91 -4.41
C PHE A 124 26.52 26.37 -3.92
N ASP A 125 25.78 26.72 -2.87
CA ASP A 125 25.85 28.05 -2.26
C ASP A 125 27.26 28.32 -1.67
N PHE A 126 27.90 27.31 -1.07
CA PHE A 126 29.29 27.41 -0.59
C PHE A 126 30.31 27.59 -1.73
N GLU A 127 30.10 26.94 -2.88
CA GLU A 127 30.96 27.12 -4.06
C GLU A 127 30.79 28.51 -4.68
N THR A 128 29.56 29.04 -4.68
CA THR A 128 29.24 30.35 -5.26
C THR A 128 29.65 31.51 -4.34
N ALA A 129 29.63 31.30 -3.03
CA ALA A 129 30.09 32.27 -2.03
C ALA A 129 31.63 32.34 -1.89
N ARG A 130 32.37 31.49 -2.62
CA ARG A 130 33.83 31.48 -2.59
C ARG A 130 34.36 32.59 -3.51
N GLU A 131 35.21 33.45 -2.97
CA GLU A 131 35.79 34.53 -3.75
C GLU A 131 36.59 33.97 -4.95
N PRO A 132 36.48 34.54 -6.16
CA PRO A 132 37.04 33.97 -7.39
C PRO A 132 38.55 33.67 -7.38
N TRP A 133 39.31 34.26 -6.45
CA TRP A 133 40.76 34.11 -6.31
C TRP A 133 41.19 33.08 -5.25
N GLU A 134 40.25 32.46 -4.51
CA GLU A 134 40.56 31.34 -3.63
C GLU A 134 40.72 30.03 -4.42
N VAL A 135 41.93 29.80 -4.93
CA VAL A 135 42.26 28.54 -5.60
C VAL A 135 42.58 27.47 -4.55
N VAL A 136 41.80 26.38 -4.51
CA VAL A 136 42.13 25.21 -3.69
C VAL A 136 43.46 24.64 -4.18
N LYS A 137 44.53 24.75 -3.39
CA LYS A 137 45.80 24.09 -3.67
C LYS A 137 45.60 22.58 -3.52
N ILE A 138 45.33 21.92 -4.63
CA ILE A 138 45.34 20.45 -4.70
C ILE A 138 46.81 20.04 -4.59
N SER A 139 47.16 19.38 -3.49
CA SER A 139 48.46 18.70 -3.36
C SER A 139 48.35 17.35 -4.07
N TRP A 140 49.25 17.15 -5.03
CA TRP A 140 49.44 15.87 -5.72
C TRP A 140 50.13 14.86 -4.82
#